data_AF-A0A966H9K9-F1
#
_entry.id   AF-A0A966H9K9-F1
#
_cell.length_a   1.000
_cell.length_b   1.000
_cell.length_c   1.000
_cell.angle_alpha   90.00
_cell.angle_beta   90.00
_cell.angle_gamma   90.00
#
_symmetry.space_group_name_H-M   'P 1'
#
loop_
_entity.id
_entity.type
_entity.pdbx_description
1 polymer ?
#
loop_
_entity_poly.entity_id
_entity_poly.type
_entity_poly.pdbx_seq_one_letter_code
_entity_poly.pdbx_strand_id
1 'polypeptide(L)' 'MEITVQTAEKLRLTAEEFELIKQKLGRTPNFTELCAFSGMWSEHCS' A
#
# COMPACT_ATOMS: atom_id res chain seq x y z
N MET A 1 -12.69 7.62 -5.68
CA MET A 1 -11.29 7.44 -6.15
C MET A 1 -11.00 5.95 -6.07
N GLU A 2 -10.71 5.32 -7.20
CA GLU A 2 -10.31 3.91 -7.23
C GLU A 2 -8.84 3.80 -6.83
N ILE A 3 -8.51 2.92 -5.89
CA ILE A 3 -7.13 2.70 -5.43
C ILE A 3 -6.52 1.59 -6.26
N THR A 4 -5.51 1.95 -7.03
CA THR A 4 -4.78 1.05 -7.93
C THR A 4 -3.32 0.94 -7.50
N VAL A 5 -2.60 -0.04 -8.07
CA VAL A 5 -1.16 -0.21 -7.86
C VAL A 5 -0.38 1.09 -8.12
N GLN A 6 -0.78 1.90 -9.10
CA GLN A 6 -0.16 3.20 -9.38
C GLN A 6 -0.26 4.19 -8.20
N THR A 7 -1.30 4.07 -7.38
CA THR A 7 -1.43 4.90 -6.17
C THR A 7 -0.46 4.41 -5.09
N ALA A 8 -0.26 3.09 -4.99
CA ALA A 8 0.74 2.50 -4.11
C ALA A 8 2.16 2.89 -4.52
N GLU A 9 2.47 2.87 -5.82
CA GLU A 9 3.78 3.30 -6.35
C GLU A 9 4.11 4.76 -6.00
N LYS A 10 3.11 5.66 -6.05
CA LYS A 10 3.27 7.07 -5.61
C LYS A 10 3.59 7.19 -4.12
N LEU A 11 3.17 6.21 -3.32
CA LEU A 11 3.43 6.10 -1.89
C LEU A 11 4.70 5.28 -1.60
N ARG A 12 5.54 5.03 -2.63
CA ARG A 12 6.74 4.19 -2.57
C ARG A 12 6.48 2.74 -2.14
N LEU A 13 5.26 2.26 -2.29
CA LEU A 13 4.91 0.85 -2.12
C LEU A 13 5.08 0.13 -3.45
N THR A 14 5.69 -1.04 -3.41
CA THR A 14 5.80 -1.93 -4.57
C THR A 14 4.46 -2.60 -4.88
N ALA A 15 4.33 -3.15 -6.09
CA ALA A 15 3.15 -3.93 -6.48
C ALA A 15 2.96 -5.16 -5.57
N GLU A 16 4.07 -5.77 -5.12
CA GLU A 16 4.06 -6.90 -4.19
C GLU A 16 3.51 -6.49 -2.82
N GLU A 17 3.97 -5.37 -2.27
CA GLU A 17 3.45 -4.81 -1.02
C GLU A 17 1.95 -4.49 -1.14
N PHE A 18 1.52 -3.88 -2.24
CA PHE A 18 0.12 -3.60 -2.48
C PHE A 18 -0.75 -4.87 -2.51
N GLU A 19 -0.29 -5.92 -3.19
CA GLU A 19 -0.95 -7.22 -3.19
C GLU A 19 -0.94 -7.86 -1.80
N LEU A 20 0.16 -7.72 -1.05
CA LEU A 20 0.26 -8.21 0.33
C LEU A 20 -0.74 -7.50 1.25
N ILE A 21 -0.91 -6.18 1.12
CA ILE A 21 -1.91 -5.39 1.85
C ILE A 21 -3.31 -5.90 1.52
N LYS A 22 -3.60 -6.11 0.23
CA LYS A 22 -4.89 -6.66 -0.20
C LYS A 22 -5.15 -8.04 0.38
N GLN A 23 -4.16 -8.92 0.38
CA GLN A 23 -4.27 -10.26 0.97
C GLN A 23 -4.47 -10.19 2.49
N LYS A 24 -3.75 -9.32 3.19
CA LYS A 24 -3.85 -9.12 4.65
C LYS A 24 -5.21 -8.56 5.05
N LEU A 25 -5.77 -7.63 4.27
CA LEU A 25 -7.06 -7.01 4.52
C LEU A 25 -8.25 -7.82 3.99
N GLY A 26 -8.02 -8.74 3.04
CA GLY A 26 -9.07 -9.45 2.31
C GLY A 26 -9.93 -8.55 1.41
N ARG A 27 -9.49 -7.31 1.17
CA ARG A 27 -10.19 -6.28 0.38
C ARG A 27 -9.20 -5.28 -0.18
N THR A 28 -9.64 -4.45 -1.13
CA THR A 28 -8.85 -3.32 -1.62
C THR A 28 -8.74 -2.24 -0.54
N PRO A 29 -7.53 -1.85 -0.11
CA PRO A 29 -7.35 -0.76 0.86
C PRO A 29 -7.86 0.56 0.28
N ASN A 30 -8.37 1.43 1.14
CA ASN A 30 -8.64 2.82 0.76
C ASN A 30 -7.35 3.68 0.84
N PHE A 31 -7.42 4.93 0.34
CA PHE A 31 -6.26 5.82 0.29
C PHE A 31 -5.62 6.04 1.68
N THR A 32 -6.46 6.20 2.71
CA THR A 32 -6.00 6.44 4.08
C THR A 32 -5.27 5.23 4.66
N GLU A 33 -5.83 4.03 4.48
CA GLU A 33 -5.19 2.77 4.87
C GLU A 33 -3.87 2.60 4.12
N LEU A 34 -3.87 2.83 2.80
CA LEU A 34 -2.67 2.70 1.97
C LEU A 34 -1.57 3.70 2.38
N CYS A 35 -1.92 4.94 2.73
CA CYS A 35 -0.98 5.92 3.31
C CYS A 35 -0.42 5.46 4.66
N ALA A 36 -1.25 4.84 5.51
CA ALA A 36 -0.77 4.29 6.78
C ALA A 36 0.21 3.13 6.57
N PHE A 37 -0.09 2.22 5.63
CA PHE A 37 0.82 1.12 5.26
C PHE A 37 2.12 1.63 4.62
N SER A 38 2.03 2.65 3.76
CA SER A 38 3.20 3.34 3.21
C SER A 38 4.08 3.89 4.32
N GLY A 39 3.53 4.60 5.30
CA GLY A 39 4.32 5.09 6.43
C GLY A 39 4.94 3.98 7.27
N MET A 40 4.21 2.89 7.48
CA MET A 40 4.64 1.76 8.32
C MET A 40 5.71 0.88 7.66
N TRP A 41 5.65 0.67 6.34
CA TRP A 41 6.62 -0.14 5.60
C TRP A 41 7.76 0.67 4.99
N SER A 42 7.59 1.98 4.83
CA SER A 42 8.69 2.88 4.43
C SER A 42 9.76 3.04 5.52
N GLU A 43 9.53 2.50 6.73
CA GLU A 43 10.54 2.34 7.78
C GLU A 43 11.46 1.12 7.60
N HIS A 44 11.41 0.41 6.46
CA HIS A 44 12.57 -0.36 5.99
C HIS A 44 13.71 0.61 5.61
N CYS A 45 14.30 1.24 6.63
CA CYS A 45 15.70 1.64 6.58
C CYS A 45 16.50 0.36 6.36
N SER A 46 17.38 0.43 5.36
CA SER A 46 18.40 -0.57 4.99
C SER A 46 19.17 -1.16 6.17
#